data_AF-A0A848Y6H3-F1
#
_entry.id   AF-A0A848Y6H3-F1
#
_cell.length_a   1.000
_cell.length_b   1.000
_cell.length_c   1.000
_cell.angle_alpha   90.00
_cell.angle_beta   90.00
_cell.angle_gamma   90.00
#
_symmetry.space_group_name_H-M   'P 1'
#
loop_
_entity.id
_entity.type
_entity.pdbx_description
1 polymer ?
#
loop_
_entity_poly.entity_id
_entity_poly.type
_entity_poly.pdbx_seq_one_letter_code
_entity_poly.pdbx_strand_id
1 'polypeptide(L)'
;MAFDAVVVGGGIVGCTSAFYLARKGLNVALVEKAEIGGGTTSNSFAWVNATAKVFNEAYHRLNASGHQMYCDLMVEFGEDNLGAQPMGALGVVRRSDTGGYAAAQEQARLLSEYGYPYAWVGVQELRTMEPHIAFPDDAEAIFSMSDPYLDAPTFARFMADQVRTLGGTVLEQCAATELQATDEGVVTGLVTEQGTLETPHVLVTSGPDTPEVLSTLTGYDGFAARFPMRRVPGLLVTTPSTAPHRLVRSVVYMSGSEEFHVQTEAGGGLRLGADDIDGKIAEDQSKQNLREAAIDLLRRTKRIIPGFVGESCIDACRLGVGIRPYPEDGMSLVGPLPGSTGLHVIATHSGVSLAPILGSLMAEAITSGEL
;
A
#
# COMPACT_ATOMS: atom_id res chain seq x y z
N MET A 1 -29.81 -10.83 -1.61
CA MET A 1 -29.79 -9.52 -2.32
C MET A 1 -28.99 -9.71 -3.59
N ALA A 2 -29.36 -9.11 -4.73
CA ALA A 2 -28.68 -9.31 -6.01
C ALA A 2 -27.75 -8.14 -6.34
N PHE A 3 -26.55 -8.45 -6.82
CA PHE A 3 -25.50 -7.51 -7.22
C PHE A 3 -24.88 -7.94 -8.55
N ASP A 4 -24.34 -6.98 -9.30
CA ASP A 4 -23.58 -7.28 -10.53
C ASP A 4 -22.17 -7.78 -10.18
N ALA A 5 -21.60 -7.28 -9.07
CA ALA A 5 -20.31 -7.72 -8.55
C ALA A 5 -20.23 -7.58 -7.03
N VAL A 6 -19.50 -8.49 -6.38
CA VAL A 6 -19.18 -8.42 -4.96
C VAL A 6 -17.66 -8.40 -4.78
N VAL A 7 -17.14 -7.45 -4.01
CA VAL A 7 -15.72 -7.32 -3.67
C VAL A 7 -15.50 -7.78 -2.24
N VAL A 8 -14.55 -8.69 -2.03
CA VAL A 8 -14.18 -9.24 -0.72
C VAL A 8 -12.87 -8.61 -0.25
N GLY A 9 -12.90 -7.97 0.91
CA GLY A 9 -11.77 -7.28 1.54
C GLY A 9 -11.89 -5.75 1.45
N GLY A 10 -12.02 -5.09 2.58
CA GLY A 10 -12.15 -3.64 2.74
C GLY A 10 -10.81 -2.89 2.82
N GLY A 11 -9.73 -3.46 2.29
CA GLY A 11 -8.44 -2.76 2.17
C GLY A 11 -8.46 -1.71 1.03
N ILE A 12 -7.35 -0.97 0.88
CA ILE A 12 -7.24 0.06 -0.17
C ILE A 12 -7.51 -0.46 -1.59
N VAL A 13 -7.08 -1.69 -1.90
CA VAL A 13 -7.32 -2.35 -3.19
C VAL A 13 -8.80 -2.67 -3.38
N GLY A 14 -9.47 -3.22 -2.36
CA GLY A 14 -10.89 -3.55 -2.45
C GLY A 14 -11.79 -2.33 -2.52
N CYS A 15 -11.52 -1.30 -1.72
CA CYS A 15 -12.28 -0.05 -1.75
C CYS A 15 -12.17 0.66 -3.09
N THR A 16 -10.96 0.73 -3.68
CA THR A 16 -10.76 1.32 -5.01
C THR A 16 -11.40 0.48 -6.12
N SER A 17 -11.29 -0.85 -6.05
CA SER A 17 -11.93 -1.74 -7.03
C SER A 17 -13.46 -1.61 -7.00
N ALA A 18 -14.06 -1.62 -5.80
CA ALA A 18 -15.49 -1.42 -5.62
C ALA A 18 -15.94 -0.04 -6.14
N PHE A 19 -15.15 1.00 -5.90
CA PHE A 19 -15.41 2.33 -6.42
C PHE A 19 -15.43 2.35 -7.96
N TYR A 20 -14.41 1.80 -8.62
CA TYR A 20 -14.36 1.82 -10.09
C TYR A 20 -15.44 0.94 -10.73
N LEU A 21 -15.82 -0.18 -10.09
CA LEU A 21 -16.98 -0.99 -10.51
C LEU A 21 -18.28 -0.18 -10.41
N ALA A 22 -18.54 0.46 -9.25
CA ALA A 22 -19.71 1.30 -9.06
C ALA A 22 -19.72 2.50 -10.02
N ARG A 23 -18.55 3.08 -10.29
CA ARG A 23 -18.37 4.20 -11.23
C ARG A 23 -18.69 3.83 -12.68
N LYS A 24 -18.55 2.55 -13.04
CA LYS A 24 -19.02 1.99 -14.32
C LYS A 24 -20.52 1.68 -14.34
N GLY A 25 -21.24 1.97 -13.27
CA GLY A 25 -22.69 1.82 -13.17
C GLY A 25 -23.14 0.43 -12.68
N LEU A 26 -22.22 -0.40 -12.17
CA LEU A 26 -22.58 -1.70 -11.61
C LEU A 26 -23.18 -1.53 -10.21
N ASN A 27 -24.15 -2.37 -9.88
CA ASN A 27 -24.61 -2.55 -8.52
C ASN A 27 -23.60 -3.42 -7.75
N VAL A 28 -22.84 -2.79 -6.84
CA VAL A 28 -21.69 -3.42 -6.17
C VAL A 28 -21.93 -3.58 -4.67
N ALA A 29 -21.50 -4.71 -4.11
CA ALA A 29 -21.30 -4.84 -2.66
C ALA A 29 -19.81 -4.98 -2.32
N LEU A 30 -19.33 -4.22 -1.34
CA LEU A 30 -18.02 -4.39 -0.70
C LEU A 30 -18.22 -5.07 0.66
N VAL A 31 -17.53 -6.18 0.89
CA VAL A 31 -17.65 -7.01 2.10
C VAL A 31 -16.33 -7.02 2.85
N GLU A 32 -16.34 -6.58 4.11
CA GLU A 32 -15.19 -6.52 5.01
C GLU A 32 -15.51 -7.20 6.35
N LYS A 33 -14.63 -8.13 6.75
CA LYS A 33 -14.80 -8.93 7.98
C LYS A 33 -14.72 -8.11 9.27
N ALA A 34 -13.99 -6.99 9.25
CA ALA A 34 -13.80 -6.10 10.39
C ALA A 34 -14.17 -4.66 10.02
N GLU A 35 -13.19 -3.81 9.75
CA GLU A 35 -13.36 -2.37 9.48
C GLU A 35 -12.62 -1.98 8.18
N ILE A 36 -13.18 -1.02 7.44
CA ILE A 36 -12.54 -0.50 6.22
C ILE A 36 -11.15 0.05 6.52
N GLY A 37 -10.16 -0.40 5.74
CA GLY A 37 -8.77 0.01 5.85
C GLY A 37 -8.02 -0.60 7.04
N GLY A 38 -8.62 -1.49 7.82
CA GLY A 38 -8.06 -1.99 9.09
C GLY A 38 -6.83 -2.89 8.98
N GLY A 39 -6.69 -3.66 7.89
CA GLY A 39 -5.59 -4.61 7.68
C GLY A 39 -4.24 -3.96 7.34
N THR A 40 -3.50 -4.51 6.37
CA THR A 40 -2.20 -3.96 5.91
C THR A 40 -2.28 -2.48 5.52
N THR A 41 -3.46 -2.01 5.09
CA THR A 41 -3.72 -0.61 4.75
C THR A 41 -3.42 0.35 5.91
N SER A 42 -3.79 0.02 7.16
CA SER A 42 -3.55 0.87 8.36
C SER A 42 -2.12 0.88 8.88
N ASN A 43 -1.33 -0.09 8.41
CA ASN A 43 0.06 -0.33 8.81
C ASN A 43 0.99 -0.29 7.58
N SER A 44 0.72 0.64 6.66
CA SER A 44 1.57 0.91 5.50
C SER A 44 2.37 2.19 5.69
N PHE A 45 3.59 2.23 5.13
CA PHE A 45 4.35 3.48 4.98
C PHE A 45 3.70 4.38 3.92
N ALA A 46 2.92 3.78 3.00
CA ALA A 46 2.04 4.45 2.05
C ALA A 46 2.69 5.54 1.20
N TRP A 47 3.96 5.30 0.83
CA TRP A 47 4.65 6.04 -0.21
C TRP A 47 4.17 5.57 -1.60
N VAL A 48 3.39 6.41 -2.28
CA VAL A 48 2.95 6.15 -3.66
C VAL A 48 4.12 6.47 -4.60
N ASN A 49 4.64 5.45 -5.27
CA ASN A 49 5.84 5.60 -6.09
C ASN A 49 5.89 4.65 -7.29
N ALA A 50 6.44 5.17 -8.39
CA ALA A 50 7.01 4.39 -9.48
C ALA A 50 8.54 4.52 -9.53
N THR A 51 9.11 5.53 -8.86
CA THR A 51 10.55 5.84 -8.86
C THR A 51 11.41 4.65 -8.45
N ALA A 52 11.01 3.89 -7.43
CA ALA A 52 11.78 2.76 -6.91
C ALA A 52 11.47 1.42 -7.64
N LYS A 53 10.73 1.45 -8.76
CA LYS A 53 10.18 0.25 -9.42
C LYS A 53 10.79 -0.03 -10.80
N VAL A 54 12.06 0.30 -11.00
CA VAL A 54 12.71 0.29 -12.32
C VAL A 54 13.23 -1.06 -12.81
N PHE A 55 13.24 -2.08 -11.95
CA PHE A 55 13.79 -3.42 -12.25
C PHE A 55 13.07 -4.14 -13.41
N ASN A 56 11.85 -3.72 -13.73
CA ASN A 56 11.05 -4.20 -14.85
C ASN A 56 10.25 -3.03 -15.43
N GLU A 57 10.42 -2.75 -16.73
CA GLU A 57 9.76 -1.61 -17.37
C GLU A 57 8.23 -1.69 -17.33
N ALA A 58 7.64 -2.86 -17.61
CA ALA A 58 6.19 -3.02 -17.58
C ALA A 58 5.62 -2.76 -16.18
N TYR A 59 6.30 -3.27 -15.14
CA TYR A 59 5.93 -3.01 -13.75
C TYR A 59 6.10 -1.53 -13.38
N HIS A 60 7.17 -0.88 -13.83
CA HIS A 60 7.38 0.55 -13.66
C HIS A 60 6.22 1.34 -14.28
N ARG A 61 5.87 1.06 -15.54
CA ARG A 61 4.78 1.74 -16.26
C ARG A 61 3.43 1.54 -15.60
N LEU A 62 3.17 0.37 -15.02
CA LEU A 62 1.97 0.12 -14.23
C LEU A 62 1.93 0.99 -12.96
N ASN A 63 3.05 1.09 -12.23
CA ASN A 63 3.12 1.97 -11.05
C ASN A 63 3.02 3.45 -11.44
N ALA A 64 3.61 3.87 -12.57
CA ALA A 64 3.50 5.23 -13.08
C ALA A 64 2.05 5.58 -13.46
N SER A 65 1.32 4.61 -14.03
CA SER A 65 -0.12 4.76 -14.31
C SER A 65 -0.93 4.87 -13.01
N GLY A 66 -0.60 4.07 -11.99
CA GLY A 66 -1.20 4.18 -10.66
C GLY A 66 -0.96 5.54 -10.01
N HIS A 67 0.28 6.06 -10.11
CA HIS A 67 0.62 7.41 -9.67
C HIS A 67 -0.20 8.49 -10.39
N GLN A 68 -0.30 8.42 -11.73
CA GLN A 68 -1.12 9.36 -12.50
C GLN A 68 -2.59 9.35 -12.06
N MET A 69 -3.14 8.17 -11.76
CA MET A 69 -4.52 8.07 -11.29
C MET A 69 -4.73 8.69 -9.91
N TYR A 70 -3.73 8.65 -9.02
CA TYR A 70 -3.78 9.44 -7.78
C TYR A 70 -3.80 10.94 -8.08
N CYS A 71 -3.02 11.43 -9.05
CA CYS A 71 -3.10 12.83 -9.49
C CYS A 71 -4.49 13.19 -9.99
N ASP A 72 -5.10 12.35 -10.82
CA ASP A 72 -6.44 12.58 -11.36
C ASP A 72 -7.50 12.57 -10.24
N LEU A 73 -7.40 11.65 -9.28
CA LEU A 73 -8.27 11.60 -8.10
C LEU A 73 -8.10 12.84 -7.21
N MET A 74 -6.86 13.33 -7.01
CA MET A 74 -6.62 14.56 -6.26
C MET A 74 -7.22 15.79 -6.94
N VAL A 75 -7.18 15.85 -8.28
CA VAL A 75 -7.88 16.90 -9.05
C VAL A 75 -9.39 16.81 -8.88
N GLU A 76 -9.94 15.60 -8.89
CA GLU A 76 -11.39 15.36 -8.78
C GLU A 76 -11.94 15.64 -7.38
N PHE A 77 -11.32 15.06 -6.36
CA PHE A 77 -11.86 15.01 -5.00
C PHE A 77 -11.15 15.92 -4.01
N GLY A 78 -9.97 16.46 -4.37
CA GLY A 78 -9.13 17.25 -3.49
C GLY A 78 -8.23 16.40 -2.59
N GLU A 79 -7.02 16.89 -2.36
CA GLU A 79 -5.95 16.22 -1.59
C GLU A 79 -6.39 15.87 -0.16
N ASP A 80 -7.03 16.82 0.54
CA ASP A 80 -7.46 16.65 1.94
C ASP A 80 -8.47 15.52 2.11
N ASN A 81 -9.44 15.40 1.20
CA ASN A 81 -10.45 14.34 1.24
C ASN A 81 -9.84 12.95 1.03
N LEU A 82 -8.81 12.88 0.19
CA LEU A 82 -8.07 11.65 -0.09
C LEU A 82 -7.01 11.33 0.97
N GLY A 83 -6.71 12.26 1.87
CA GLY A 83 -5.56 12.16 2.76
C GLY A 83 -4.23 12.11 2.00
N ALA A 84 -4.16 12.72 0.81
CA ALA A 84 -2.97 12.74 -0.01
C ALA A 84 -2.10 13.96 0.32
N GLN A 85 -0.78 13.78 0.35
CA GLN A 85 0.19 14.84 0.59
C GLN A 85 1.24 14.83 -0.53
N PRO A 86 1.17 15.75 -1.51
CA PRO A 86 2.13 15.84 -2.61
C PRO A 86 3.43 16.51 -2.15
N MET A 87 4.14 15.83 -1.25
CA MET A 87 5.32 16.35 -0.57
C MET A 87 6.65 15.96 -1.24
N GLY A 88 6.59 15.09 -2.26
CA GLY A 88 7.76 14.52 -2.93
C GLY A 88 8.50 13.51 -2.07
N ALA A 89 9.47 12.82 -2.68
CA ALA A 89 10.27 11.78 -2.03
C ALA A 89 11.76 11.90 -2.35
N LEU A 90 12.60 11.63 -1.35
CA LEU A 90 14.05 11.61 -1.43
C LEU A 90 14.56 10.18 -1.19
N GLY A 91 15.03 9.52 -2.25
CA GLY A 91 15.78 8.27 -2.17
C GLY A 91 17.26 8.57 -1.95
N VAL A 92 17.68 8.61 -0.69
CA VAL A 92 19.01 9.04 -0.25
C VAL A 92 19.99 7.87 -0.29
N VAL A 93 21.17 8.14 -0.85
CA VAL A 93 22.28 7.19 -0.97
C VAL A 93 23.59 7.86 -0.57
N ARG A 94 24.59 7.09 -0.13
CA ARG A 94 25.93 7.59 0.18
C ARG A 94 26.93 7.14 -0.87
N ARG A 95 27.82 8.03 -1.31
CA ARG A 95 28.94 7.65 -2.21
C ARG A 95 29.86 6.60 -1.59
N SER A 96 29.98 6.58 -0.27
CA SER A 96 30.74 5.54 0.46
C SER A 96 30.13 4.15 0.38
N ASP A 97 28.82 4.03 0.14
CA ASP A 97 28.16 2.76 -0.15
C ASP A 97 28.22 2.50 -1.66
N THR A 98 29.35 1.97 -2.12
CA THR A 98 29.62 1.79 -3.56
C THR A 98 28.57 0.95 -4.27
N GLY A 99 27.99 -0.06 -3.60
CA GLY A 99 26.95 -0.91 -4.14
C GLY A 99 25.61 -0.17 -4.26
N GLY A 100 25.15 0.44 -3.16
CA GLY A 100 23.92 1.24 -3.17
C GLY A 100 23.99 2.42 -4.13
N TYR A 101 25.13 3.11 -4.18
CA TYR A 101 25.35 4.24 -5.08
C TYR A 101 25.33 3.83 -6.56
N ALA A 102 25.96 2.71 -6.92
CA ALA A 102 25.90 2.18 -8.28
C ALA A 102 24.47 1.79 -8.67
N ALA A 103 23.71 1.17 -7.75
CA ALA A 103 22.30 0.83 -7.97
C ALA A 103 21.43 2.08 -8.17
N ALA A 104 21.66 3.15 -7.40
CA ALA A 104 20.96 4.42 -7.56
C ALA A 104 21.29 5.12 -8.88
N GLN A 105 22.55 5.06 -9.34
CA GLN A 105 22.95 5.59 -10.65
C GLN A 105 22.28 4.82 -11.79
N GLU A 106 22.20 3.49 -11.69
CA GLU A 106 21.47 2.68 -12.67
C GLU A 106 19.96 2.97 -12.63
N GLN A 107 19.39 3.16 -11.44
CA GLN A 107 18.00 3.58 -11.29
C GLN A 107 17.74 4.93 -11.98
N ALA A 108 18.60 5.92 -11.78
CA ALA A 108 18.50 7.22 -12.45
C ALA A 108 18.57 7.08 -13.99
N ARG A 109 19.49 6.24 -14.49
CA ARG A 109 19.60 5.92 -15.93
C ARG A 109 18.30 5.31 -16.47
N LEU A 110 17.73 4.34 -15.76
CA LEU A 110 16.48 3.68 -16.16
C LEU A 110 15.27 4.62 -16.08
N LEU A 111 15.19 5.50 -15.09
CA LEU A 111 14.13 6.52 -15.01
C LEU A 111 14.19 7.46 -16.23
N SER A 112 15.40 7.86 -16.64
CA SER A 112 15.59 8.64 -17.87
C SER A 112 15.13 7.87 -19.11
N GLU A 113 15.48 6.58 -19.22
CA GLU A 113 15.09 5.71 -20.32
C GLU A 113 13.57 5.50 -20.40
N TYR A 114 12.91 5.31 -19.26
CA TYR A 114 11.46 5.14 -19.18
C TYR A 114 10.67 6.45 -19.31
N GLY A 115 11.35 7.60 -19.25
CA GLY A 115 10.76 8.93 -19.32
C GLY A 115 10.03 9.35 -18.04
N TYR A 116 10.44 8.83 -16.87
CA TYR A 116 9.85 9.18 -15.58
C TYR A 116 10.66 10.31 -14.91
N PRO A 117 10.01 11.40 -14.47
CA PRO A 117 10.71 12.59 -14.00
C PRO A 117 11.40 12.35 -12.66
N TYR A 118 12.66 12.78 -12.57
CA TYR A 118 13.43 12.82 -11.32
C TYR A 118 14.49 13.93 -11.39
N ALA A 119 15.05 14.28 -10.24
CA ALA A 119 16.26 15.08 -10.15
C ALA A 119 17.31 14.35 -9.30
N TRP A 120 18.57 14.37 -9.73
CA TRP A 120 19.68 13.95 -8.88
C TRP A 120 20.15 15.15 -8.06
N VAL A 121 20.12 15.04 -6.73
CA VAL A 121 20.43 16.16 -5.81
C VAL A 121 21.58 15.80 -4.88
N GLY A 122 22.44 16.78 -4.60
CA GLY A 122 23.57 16.63 -3.71
C GLY A 122 23.22 17.00 -2.26
N VAL A 123 24.20 16.84 -1.37
CA VAL A 123 24.05 17.11 0.07
C VAL A 123 23.59 18.53 0.40
N GLN A 124 23.97 19.54 -0.42
CA GLN A 124 23.59 20.93 -0.16
C GLN A 124 22.11 21.17 -0.47
N GLU A 125 21.59 20.60 -1.56
CA GLU A 125 20.16 20.60 -1.83
C GLU A 125 19.41 19.81 -0.74
N LEU A 126 19.89 18.63 -0.36
CA LEU A 126 19.29 17.83 0.73
C LEU A 126 19.16 18.61 2.04
N ARG A 127 20.22 19.31 2.47
CA ARG A 127 20.20 20.15 3.67
C ARG A 127 19.26 21.36 3.54
N THR A 128 19.02 21.83 2.33
CA THR A 128 18.06 22.91 2.06
C THR A 128 16.62 22.39 2.12
N MET A 129 16.37 21.23 1.52
CA MET A 129 15.06 20.59 1.46
C MET A 129 14.63 20.06 2.84
N GLU A 130 15.54 19.40 3.56
CA GLU A 130 15.30 18.76 4.85
C GLU A 130 16.29 19.27 5.93
N PRO A 131 16.15 20.53 6.40
CA PRO A 131 17.15 21.20 7.25
C PRO A 131 17.29 20.62 8.66
N HIS A 132 16.36 19.77 9.09
CA HIS A 132 16.40 19.12 10.39
C HIS A 132 17.05 17.73 10.34
N ILE A 133 17.33 17.20 9.15
CA ILE A 133 17.98 15.90 8.95
C ILE A 133 19.49 16.12 8.83
N ALA A 134 20.25 15.40 9.65
CA ALA A 134 21.70 15.38 9.63
C ALA A 134 22.22 14.44 8.54
N PHE A 135 22.35 14.97 7.31
CA PHE A 135 22.95 14.22 6.21
C PHE A 135 24.48 14.16 6.30
N PRO A 136 25.09 12.97 6.12
CA PRO A 136 26.51 12.81 5.86
C PRO A 136 26.98 13.64 4.66
N ASP A 137 28.23 14.11 4.67
CA ASP A 137 28.78 14.98 3.60
C ASP A 137 28.87 14.30 2.22
N ASP A 138 28.78 12.97 2.19
CA ASP A 138 28.79 12.16 0.97
C ASP A 138 27.40 11.67 0.54
N ALA A 139 26.34 12.20 1.15
CA ALA A 139 24.96 11.90 0.79
C ALA A 139 24.52 12.61 -0.49
N GLU A 140 23.81 11.88 -1.33
CA GLU A 140 23.12 12.36 -2.54
C GLU A 140 21.74 11.69 -2.59
N ALA A 141 20.85 12.12 -3.47
CA ALA A 141 19.55 11.48 -3.60
C ALA A 141 18.94 11.57 -5.00
N ILE A 142 18.08 10.61 -5.30
CA ILE A 142 17.06 10.74 -6.34
C ILE A 142 15.86 11.46 -5.69
N PHE A 143 15.54 12.65 -6.19
CA PHE A 143 14.37 13.42 -5.79
C PHE A 143 13.22 13.20 -6.78
N SER A 144 12.11 12.68 -6.27
CA SER A 144 10.87 12.47 -6.99
C SER A 144 9.82 13.48 -6.54
N MET A 145 9.70 14.57 -7.30
CA MET A 145 8.80 15.69 -6.96
C MET A 145 7.34 15.26 -6.86
N SER A 146 6.92 14.33 -7.73
CA SER A 146 5.52 13.98 -7.89
C SER A 146 5.05 12.91 -6.92
N ASP A 147 5.95 12.11 -6.32
CA ASP A 147 5.59 10.96 -5.49
C ASP A 147 4.95 11.44 -4.16
N PRO A 148 3.66 11.18 -3.92
CA PRO A 148 3.00 11.62 -2.70
C PRO A 148 3.12 10.58 -1.57
N TYR A 149 2.90 11.06 -0.36
CA TYR A 149 2.43 10.22 0.73
C TYR A 149 0.90 10.16 0.71
N LEU A 150 0.33 9.02 1.11
CA LEU A 150 -1.11 8.83 1.28
C LEU A 150 -1.44 8.33 2.70
N ASP A 151 -2.35 9.00 3.41
CA ASP A 151 -3.02 8.42 4.58
C ASP A 151 -4.00 7.31 4.13
N ALA A 152 -3.45 6.11 3.95
CA ALA A 152 -4.15 5.00 3.29
C ALA A 152 -5.48 4.60 3.95
N PRO A 153 -5.66 4.59 5.29
CA PRO A 153 -6.97 4.42 5.92
C PRO A 153 -7.98 5.51 5.56
N THR A 154 -7.56 6.78 5.54
CA THR A 154 -8.44 7.89 5.17
C THR A 154 -8.87 7.77 3.72
N PHE A 155 -7.93 7.47 2.81
CA PHE A 155 -8.24 7.19 1.42
C PHE A 155 -9.20 6.01 1.27
N ALA A 156 -8.94 4.86 1.90
CA ALA A 156 -9.81 3.67 1.80
C ALA A 156 -11.25 3.96 2.26
N ARG A 157 -11.41 4.66 3.39
CA ARG A 157 -12.72 5.09 3.90
C ARG A 157 -13.41 6.05 2.94
N PHE A 158 -12.69 7.03 2.41
CA PHE A 158 -13.23 7.96 1.41
C PHE A 158 -13.72 7.21 0.17
N MET A 159 -12.95 6.26 -0.36
CA MET A 159 -13.36 5.45 -1.51
C MET A 159 -14.60 4.59 -1.21
N ALA A 160 -14.70 4.01 0.00
CA ALA A 160 -15.89 3.28 0.43
C ALA A 160 -17.13 4.20 0.54
N ASP A 161 -16.96 5.46 0.96
CA ASP A 161 -18.04 6.45 0.96
C ASP A 161 -18.44 6.88 -0.46
N GLN A 162 -17.49 6.92 -1.40
CA GLN A 162 -17.81 7.11 -2.81
C GLN A 162 -18.59 5.93 -3.39
N VAL A 163 -18.28 4.67 -2.99
CA VAL A 163 -19.11 3.50 -3.35
C VAL A 163 -20.56 3.69 -2.91
N ARG A 164 -20.77 4.12 -1.65
CA ARG A 164 -22.12 4.41 -1.11
C ARG A 164 -22.82 5.53 -1.89
N THR A 165 -22.08 6.59 -2.23
CA THR A 165 -22.59 7.74 -3.00
C THR A 165 -23.06 7.33 -4.39
N LEU A 166 -22.39 6.35 -5.00
CA LEU A 166 -22.74 5.78 -6.31
C LEU A 166 -23.85 4.71 -6.22
N GLY A 167 -24.44 4.48 -5.04
CA GLY A 167 -25.51 3.51 -4.82
C GLY A 167 -25.05 2.10 -4.49
N GLY A 168 -23.74 1.87 -4.35
CA GLY A 168 -23.18 0.60 -3.89
C GLY A 168 -23.41 0.36 -2.39
N THR A 169 -23.26 -0.89 -1.98
CA THR A 169 -23.41 -1.33 -0.59
C THR A 169 -22.04 -1.62 0.02
N VAL A 170 -21.79 -1.18 1.26
CA VAL A 170 -20.56 -1.49 2.01
C VAL A 170 -20.96 -2.17 3.32
N LEU A 171 -20.55 -3.42 3.48
CA LEU A 171 -20.83 -4.29 4.63
C LEU A 171 -19.54 -4.48 5.43
N GLU A 172 -19.43 -3.76 6.55
CA GLU A 172 -18.39 -3.99 7.56
C GLU A 172 -18.88 -5.02 8.59
N GLN A 173 -17.96 -5.58 9.38
CA GLN A 173 -18.26 -6.63 10.36
C GLN A 173 -19.04 -7.79 9.72
N CYS A 174 -18.65 -8.17 8.51
CA CYS A 174 -19.32 -9.15 7.69
C CYS A 174 -18.27 -10.01 6.99
N ALA A 175 -17.98 -11.20 7.53
CA ALA A 175 -17.08 -12.13 6.86
C ALA A 175 -17.80 -12.84 5.70
N ALA A 176 -17.12 -12.95 4.56
CA ALA A 176 -17.50 -13.88 3.50
C ALA A 176 -17.05 -15.30 3.89
N THR A 177 -17.93 -16.29 3.75
CA THR A 177 -17.71 -17.63 4.30
C THR A 177 -17.71 -18.72 3.25
N GLU A 178 -18.42 -18.53 2.12
CA GLU A 178 -18.54 -19.54 1.07
C GLU A 178 -18.86 -18.89 -0.29
N LEU A 179 -18.28 -19.39 -1.36
CA LEU A 179 -18.59 -19.06 -2.75
C LEU A 179 -19.63 -20.05 -3.27
N GLN A 180 -20.74 -19.55 -3.79
CA GLN A 180 -21.71 -20.37 -4.50
C GLN A 180 -21.37 -20.38 -5.98
N ALA A 181 -21.29 -21.58 -6.56
CA ALA A 181 -21.06 -21.79 -7.97
C ALA A 181 -21.85 -23.01 -8.48
N THR A 182 -22.07 -23.08 -9.79
CA THR A 182 -22.60 -24.28 -10.44
C THR A 182 -21.55 -25.39 -10.50
N ASP A 183 -21.95 -26.62 -10.85
CA ASP A 183 -21.04 -27.75 -11.05
C ASP A 183 -19.99 -27.49 -12.16
N GLU A 184 -20.30 -26.59 -13.10
CA GLU A 184 -19.39 -26.12 -14.15
C GLU A 184 -18.47 -24.97 -13.70
N GLY A 185 -18.53 -24.57 -12.42
CA GLY A 185 -17.68 -23.54 -11.82
C GLY A 185 -18.13 -22.11 -12.10
N VAL A 186 -19.37 -21.88 -12.51
CA VAL A 186 -19.92 -20.53 -12.73
C VAL A 186 -20.38 -19.93 -11.41
N VAL A 187 -19.83 -18.79 -11.00
CA VAL A 187 -20.22 -18.08 -9.78
C VAL A 187 -21.68 -17.63 -9.84
N THR A 188 -22.41 -17.89 -8.77
CA THR A 188 -23.83 -17.51 -8.61
C THR A 188 -24.09 -16.68 -7.35
N GLY A 189 -23.16 -16.68 -6.40
CA GLY A 189 -23.30 -15.89 -5.19
C GLY A 189 -22.15 -16.02 -4.20
N LEU A 190 -22.26 -15.25 -3.12
CA LEU A 190 -21.35 -15.24 -1.99
C LEU A 190 -22.16 -15.33 -0.70
N VAL A 191 -21.90 -16.35 0.10
CA VAL A 191 -22.44 -16.48 1.46
C VAL A 191 -21.60 -15.64 2.40
N THR A 192 -22.28 -14.87 3.25
CA THR A 192 -21.66 -14.07 4.30
C THR A 192 -22.34 -14.33 5.64
N GLU A 193 -21.72 -13.87 6.72
CA GLU A 193 -22.33 -13.91 8.08
C GLU A 193 -23.67 -13.17 8.17
N GLN A 194 -23.95 -12.26 7.23
CA GLN A 194 -25.18 -11.47 7.17
C GLN A 194 -26.14 -11.94 6.06
N GLY A 195 -25.90 -13.13 5.50
CA GLY A 195 -26.75 -13.77 4.49
C GLY A 195 -26.10 -13.83 3.10
N THR A 196 -26.86 -14.35 2.13
CA THR A 196 -26.37 -14.60 0.77
C THR A 196 -26.55 -13.39 -0.15
N LEU A 197 -25.48 -13.07 -0.88
CA LEU A 197 -25.44 -12.08 -1.95
C LEU A 197 -25.40 -12.82 -3.29
N GLU A 198 -26.45 -12.71 -4.09
CA GLU A 198 -26.50 -13.26 -5.45
C GLU A 198 -25.65 -12.37 -6.36
N THR A 199 -24.73 -12.96 -7.11
CA THR A 199 -23.84 -12.22 -8.01
C THR A 199 -23.21 -13.14 -9.05
N PRO A 200 -23.02 -12.68 -10.30
CA PRO A 200 -22.21 -13.40 -11.29
C PRO A 200 -20.71 -13.17 -11.10
N HIS A 201 -20.30 -12.17 -10.31
CA HIS A 201 -18.90 -11.79 -10.14
C HIS A 201 -18.51 -11.63 -8.66
N VAL A 202 -17.39 -12.25 -8.28
CA VAL A 202 -16.74 -12.08 -6.98
C VAL A 202 -15.28 -11.71 -7.21
N LEU A 203 -14.82 -10.60 -6.63
CA LEU A 203 -13.44 -10.13 -6.68
C LEU A 203 -12.81 -10.22 -5.28
N VAL A 204 -11.79 -11.06 -5.12
CA VAL A 204 -11.07 -11.24 -3.85
C VAL A 204 -9.88 -10.30 -3.78
N THR A 205 -9.83 -9.47 -2.73
CA THR A 205 -8.78 -8.46 -2.49
C THR A 205 -8.21 -8.52 -1.06
N SER A 206 -8.18 -9.72 -0.48
CA SER A 206 -7.89 -9.97 0.95
C SER A 206 -6.41 -9.83 1.35
N GLY A 207 -5.60 -9.13 0.55
CA GLY A 207 -4.20 -8.85 0.86
C GLY A 207 -3.39 -10.12 1.17
N PRO A 208 -2.66 -10.18 2.29
CA PRO A 208 -1.84 -11.35 2.63
C PRO A 208 -2.68 -12.61 2.94
N ASP A 209 -3.96 -12.45 3.28
CA ASP A 209 -4.89 -13.56 3.58
C ASP A 209 -5.56 -14.11 2.31
N THR A 210 -5.14 -13.66 1.11
CA THR A 210 -5.78 -14.06 -0.15
C THR A 210 -5.83 -15.58 -0.34
N PRO A 211 -4.76 -16.36 -0.13
CA PRO A 211 -4.84 -17.81 -0.27
C PRO A 211 -5.82 -18.46 0.71
N GLU A 212 -5.80 -18.06 1.97
CA GLU A 212 -6.68 -18.62 3.02
C GLU A 212 -8.15 -18.27 2.77
N VAL A 213 -8.43 -17.04 2.32
CA VAL A 213 -9.78 -16.62 1.94
C VAL A 213 -10.25 -17.40 0.72
N LEU A 214 -9.42 -17.60 -0.30
CA LEU A 214 -9.79 -18.43 -1.45
C LEU A 214 -10.10 -19.87 -1.03
N SER A 215 -9.24 -20.50 -0.22
CA SER A 215 -9.51 -21.85 0.30
C SER A 215 -10.81 -21.92 1.09
N THR A 216 -11.09 -20.94 1.95
CA THR A 216 -12.33 -20.86 2.73
C THR A 216 -13.54 -20.74 1.82
N LEU A 217 -13.52 -19.80 0.88
CA LEU A 217 -14.64 -19.53 0.00
C LEU A 217 -14.95 -20.72 -0.92
N THR A 218 -13.95 -21.39 -1.47
CA THR A 218 -14.18 -22.45 -2.48
C THR A 218 -14.13 -23.86 -1.90
N GLY A 219 -13.72 -24.03 -0.64
CA GLY A 219 -13.39 -25.34 -0.06
C GLY A 219 -12.21 -26.06 -0.71
N TYR A 220 -11.34 -25.34 -1.44
CA TYR A 220 -10.20 -25.92 -2.17
C TYR A 220 -8.87 -25.47 -1.56
N ASP A 221 -8.25 -26.34 -0.77
CA ASP A 221 -7.01 -26.02 -0.03
C ASP A 221 -5.77 -25.84 -0.92
N GLY A 222 -5.86 -26.17 -2.22
CA GLY A 222 -4.74 -26.07 -3.15
C GLY A 222 -4.38 -24.64 -3.58
N PHE A 223 -5.18 -23.62 -3.22
CA PHE A 223 -4.90 -22.23 -3.60
C PHE A 223 -3.59 -21.71 -3.03
N ALA A 224 -3.24 -22.07 -1.78
CA ALA A 224 -1.98 -21.67 -1.17
C ALA A 224 -0.75 -22.25 -1.90
N ALA A 225 -0.87 -23.45 -2.47
CA ALA A 225 0.19 -24.05 -3.27
C ALA A 225 0.26 -23.46 -4.70
N ARG A 226 -0.89 -23.06 -5.26
CA ARG A 226 -0.98 -22.52 -6.63
C ARG A 226 -0.62 -21.03 -6.72
N PHE A 227 -0.98 -20.26 -5.69
CA PHE A 227 -0.71 -18.83 -5.60
C PHE A 227 0.00 -18.53 -4.26
N PRO A 228 1.25 -18.98 -4.12
CA PRO A 228 2.01 -18.78 -2.89
C PRO A 228 2.15 -17.28 -2.58
N MET A 229 1.76 -16.94 -1.36
CA MET A 229 1.80 -15.58 -0.83
C MET A 229 2.80 -15.52 0.32
N ARG A 230 3.96 -14.90 0.08
CA ARG A 230 4.92 -14.64 1.14
C ARG A 230 4.44 -13.46 1.98
N ARG A 231 4.21 -13.74 3.25
CA ARG A 231 3.83 -12.74 4.26
C ARG A 231 5.10 -12.12 4.83
N VAL A 232 5.29 -10.80 4.62
CA VAL A 232 6.49 -10.09 5.08
C VAL A 232 6.11 -9.02 6.11
N PRO A 233 6.29 -9.27 7.41
CA PRO A 233 6.02 -8.29 8.45
C PRO A 233 6.92 -7.05 8.29
N GLY A 234 6.39 -5.88 8.61
CA GLY A 234 7.17 -4.64 8.71
C GLY A 234 6.67 -3.75 9.85
N LEU A 235 7.60 -3.26 10.66
CA LEU A 235 7.29 -2.41 11.81
C LEU A 235 7.22 -0.96 11.34
N LEU A 236 6.12 -0.30 11.71
CA LEU A 236 5.98 1.14 11.62
C LEU A 236 5.74 1.74 13.00
N VAL A 237 6.46 2.80 13.29
CA VAL A 237 6.28 3.61 14.50
C VAL A 237 5.67 4.93 14.10
N THR A 238 4.48 5.23 14.61
CA THR A 238 3.84 6.53 14.46
C THR A 238 4.01 7.31 15.76
N THR A 239 4.65 8.47 15.69
CA THR A 239 4.93 9.31 16.86
C THR A 239 3.80 10.30 17.13
N PRO A 240 3.72 10.88 18.34
CA PRO A 240 2.87 12.06 18.58
C PRO A 240 3.23 13.23 17.68
N SER A 241 2.32 14.20 17.61
CA SER A 241 2.52 15.45 16.87
C SER A 241 3.82 16.14 17.27
N THR A 242 4.57 16.60 16.26
CA THR A 242 5.81 17.35 16.41
C THR A 242 5.60 18.86 16.36
N ALA A 243 4.34 19.31 16.25
CA ALA A 243 3.98 20.72 16.17
C ALA A 243 4.51 21.56 17.36
N PRO A 244 4.88 22.83 17.13
CA PRO A 244 4.85 23.55 15.84
C PRO A 244 6.05 23.24 14.92
N HIS A 245 6.94 22.32 15.30
CA HIS A 245 8.13 22.00 14.51
C HIS A 245 7.81 21.01 13.39
N ARG A 246 8.02 21.43 12.14
CA ARG A 246 7.97 20.52 10.99
C ARG A 246 9.35 19.90 10.77
N LEU A 247 9.58 18.73 11.37
CA LEU A 247 10.89 18.06 11.35
C LEU A 247 11.22 17.42 10.00
N VAL A 248 10.21 17.01 9.23
CA VAL A 248 10.38 16.35 7.93
C VAL A 248 9.41 17.00 6.93
N ARG A 249 9.87 17.30 5.72
CA ARG A 249 9.06 18.02 4.72
C ARG A 249 8.63 17.16 3.54
N SER A 250 9.35 16.08 3.26
CA SER A 250 9.17 15.14 2.15
C SER A 250 9.19 13.70 2.69
N VAL A 251 8.84 12.72 1.87
CA VAL A 251 9.18 11.32 2.18
C VAL A 251 10.70 11.17 2.08
N VAL A 252 11.35 10.60 3.09
CA VAL A 252 12.79 10.35 3.08
C VAL A 252 13.03 8.85 3.23
N TYR A 253 13.76 8.27 2.30
CA TYR A 253 14.14 6.86 2.29
C TYR A 253 15.66 6.76 2.19
N MET A 254 16.31 6.27 3.23
CA MET A 254 17.75 6.06 3.30
C MET A 254 18.03 4.56 3.25
N SER A 255 18.79 4.13 2.23
CA SER A 255 19.25 2.75 2.07
C SER A 255 20.73 2.61 2.44
N GLY A 256 21.18 1.39 2.72
CA GLY A 256 22.59 1.07 2.99
C GLY A 256 22.84 0.63 4.44
N SER A 257 23.95 1.08 5.04
CA SER A 257 24.42 0.52 6.34
C SER A 257 23.56 0.89 7.56
N GLU A 258 22.80 1.98 7.50
CA GLU A 258 21.80 2.35 8.50
C GLU A 258 20.52 2.74 7.75
N GLU A 259 19.68 1.74 7.46
CA GLU A 259 18.42 1.96 6.75
C GLU A 259 17.44 2.75 7.62
N PHE A 260 16.71 3.67 6.99
CA PHE A 260 15.78 4.53 7.68
C PHE A 260 14.83 5.16 6.69
N HIS A 261 13.52 5.04 6.95
CA HIS A 261 12.54 5.78 6.20
C HIS A 261 11.59 6.53 7.13
N VAL A 262 11.32 7.80 6.78
CA VAL A 262 10.50 8.72 7.55
C VAL A 262 9.66 9.61 6.66
N GLN A 263 8.50 9.97 7.17
CA GLN A 263 7.66 11.02 6.60
C GLN A 263 6.83 11.68 7.72
N THR A 264 6.12 12.75 7.36
CA THR A 264 5.09 13.31 8.24
C THR A 264 3.82 12.47 8.16
N GLU A 265 3.20 12.20 9.31
CA GLU A 265 1.90 11.52 9.40
C GLU A 265 0.78 12.55 9.53
N ALA A 266 -0.45 12.20 9.12
CA ALA A 266 -1.59 13.13 9.08
C ALA A 266 -1.90 13.84 10.42
N GLY A 267 -1.61 13.21 11.57
CA GLY A 267 -1.73 13.81 12.90
C GLY A 267 -0.61 14.80 13.27
N GLY A 268 0.30 15.11 12.34
CA GLY A 268 1.46 15.98 12.54
C GLY A 268 2.64 15.30 13.23
N GLY A 269 2.55 14.00 13.47
CA GLY A 269 3.66 13.18 13.96
C GLY A 269 4.58 12.73 12.83
N LEU A 270 5.48 11.80 13.14
CA LEU A 270 6.31 11.11 12.17
C LEU A 270 5.84 9.67 12.02
N ARG A 271 5.89 9.15 10.79
CA ARG A 271 5.81 7.72 10.51
C ARG A 271 7.21 7.24 10.16
N LEU A 272 7.69 6.25 10.92
CA LEU A 272 9.06 5.76 10.88
C LEU A 272 9.07 4.27 10.56
N GLY A 273 10.10 3.82 9.83
CA GLY A 273 10.44 2.41 9.70
C GLY A 273 11.87 2.23 9.18
N ALA A 274 12.30 0.97 9.06
CA ALA A 274 13.60 0.60 8.52
C ALA A 274 13.59 -0.88 8.08
N ASP A 275 14.09 -1.19 6.88
CA ASP A 275 13.96 -2.56 6.34
C ASP A 275 14.86 -3.56 7.11
N ASP A 276 16.01 -3.12 7.62
CA ASP A 276 16.92 -3.88 8.48
C ASP A 276 16.32 -4.24 9.86
N ILE A 277 15.29 -3.52 10.29
CA ILE A 277 14.48 -3.84 11.47
C ILE A 277 13.36 -4.79 11.08
N ASP A 278 12.69 -4.56 9.95
CA ASP A 278 11.61 -5.42 9.44
C ASP A 278 12.03 -6.87 9.33
N GLY A 279 13.25 -7.14 8.82
CA GLY A 279 13.81 -8.49 8.72
C GLY A 279 13.97 -9.24 10.05
N LYS A 280 13.79 -8.55 11.19
CA LYS A 280 13.88 -9.10 12.55
C LYS A 280 12.51 -9.21 13.24
N ILE A 281 11.45 -8.71 12.62
CA ILE A 281 10.08 -8.72 13.14
C ILE A 281 9.30 -9.88 12.49
N ALA A 282 8.69 -10.71 13.33
CA ALA A 282 7.75 -11.74 12.91
C ALA A 282 6.30 -11.22 13.08
N GLU A 283 5.35 -11.87 12.41
CA GLU A 283 3.93 -11.49 12.45
C GLU A 283 3.34 -11.60 13.87
N ASP A 284 3.76 -12.60 14.65
CA ASP A 284 3.28 -12.92 15.99
C ASP A 284 4.25 -12.49 17.12
N GLN A 285 5.09 -11.48 16.86
CA GLN A 285 6.06 -10.98 17.84
C GLN A 285 5.43 -10.56 19.16
N SER A 286 6.19 -10.73 20.24
CA SER A 286 5.78 -10.25 21.56
C SER A 286 5.71 -8.71 21.57
N LYS A 287 4.78 -8.16 22.36
CA LYS A 287 4.67 -6.70 22.57
C LYS A 287 5.98 -6.10 23.09
N GLN A 288 6.74 -6.87 23.86
CA GLN A 288 8.03 -6.45 24.41
C GLN A 288 9.08 -6.30 23.29
N ASN A 289 9.23 -7.30 22.42
CA ASN A 289 10.17 -7.25 21.30
C ASN A 289 9.82 -6.12 20.33
N LEU A 290 8.53 -5.92 20.05
CA LEU A 290 8.06 -4.83 19.19
C LEU A 290 8.42 -3.46 19.77
N ARG A 291 8.26 -3.32 21.09
CA ARG A 291 8.61 -2.08 21.80
C ARG A 291 10.11 -1.84 21.80
N GLU A 292 10.94 -2.88 21.97
CA GLU A 292 12.40 -2.78 21.90
C GLU A 292 12.87 -2.35 20.51
N ALA A 293 12.35 -2.96 19.45
CA ALA A 293 12.63 -2.56 18.07
C ALA A 293 12.20 -1.12 17.77
N ALA A 294 11.04 -0.71 18.29
CA ALA A 294 10.56 0.67 18.17
C ALA A 294 11.48 1.65 18.92
N ILE A 295 11.97 1.31 20.10
CA ILE A 295 12.93 2.11 20.85
C ILE A 295 14.22 2.31 20.04
N ASP A 296 14.75 1.25 19.43
CA ASP A 296 15.94 1.33 18.59
C ASP A 296 15.73 2.25 17.37
N LEU A 297 14.57 2.16 16.73
CA LEU A 297 14.18 3.05 15.64
C LEU A 297 14.04 4.51 16.11
N LEU A 298 13.45 4.76 17.28
CA LEU A 298 13.34 6.11 17.86
C LEU A 298 14.72 6.69 18.23
N ARG A 299 15.63 5.88 18.75
CA ARG A 299 17.03 6.27 18.99
C ARG A 299 17.75 6.61 17.69
N ARG A 300 17.57 5.79 16.64
CA ARG A 300 18.11 6.04 15.29
C ARG A 300 17.56 7.34 14.72
N THR A 301 16.25 7.56 14.84
CA THR A 301 15.57 8.80 14.41
C THR A 301 16.17 10.01 15.11
N LYS A 302 16.46 9.96 16.41
CA LYS A 302 17.11 11.08 17.13
C LYS A 302 18.54 11.34 16.67
N ARG A 303 19.29 10.32 16.25
CA ARG A 303 20.64 10.52 15.68
C ARG A 303 20.55 11.22 14.32
N ILE A 304 19.60 10.80 13.48
CA ILE A 304 19.39 11.34 12.12
C ILE A 304 18.72 12.71 12.15
N ILE A 305 17.82 12.95 13.10
CA ILE A 305 17.05 14.18 13.30
C ILE A 305 17.34 14.68 14.72
N PRO A 306 18.43 15.44 14.96
CA PRO A 306 18.85 15.83 16.31
C PRO A 306 17.79 16.59 17.13
N GLY A 307 16.88 17.29 16.46
CA GLY A 307 15.75 17.98 17.08
C GLY A 307 14.61 17.06 17.55
N PHE A 308 14.64 15.76 17.23
CA PHE A 308 13.63 14.80 17.64
C PHE A 308 13.85 14.31 19.08
N VAL A 309 12.76 14.13 19.83
CA VAL A 309 12.76 13.76 21.25
C VAL A 309 13.37 12.37 21.52
N GLY A 310 13.35 11.48 20.50
CA GLY A 310 13.86 10.12 20.57
C GLY A 310 12.96 9.18 21.36
N GLU A 311 13.55 8.17 22.00
CA GLU A 311 12.81 7.10 22.70
C GLU A 311 11.90 7.58 23.84
N SER A 312 12.09 8.80 24.33
CA SER A 312 11.26 9.37 25.41
C SER A 312 9.76 9.46 25.07
N CYS A 313 9.40 9.42 23.78
CA CYS A 313 8.01 9.42 23.33
C CYS A 313 7.39 8.03 23.13
N ILE A 314 8.09 6.94 23.45
CA ILE A 314 7.64 5.57 23.17
C ILE A 314 6.24 5.25 23.72
N ASP A 315 5.89 5.77 24.90
CA ASP A 315 4.59 5.51 25.55
C ASP A 315 3.42 6.21 24.86
N ALA A 316 3.71 7.21 24.03
CA ALA A 316 2.73 7.93 23.22
C ALA A 316 2.79 7.53 21.74
N CYS A 317 3.66 6.60 21.36
CA CYS A 317 3.75 6.09 19.99
C CYS A 317 2.70 5.02 19.72
N ARG A 318 2.18 4.98 18.49
CA ARG A 318 1.46 3.82 17.95
C ARG A 318 2.44 2.92 17.23
N LEU A 319 2.48 1.65 17.63
CA LEU A 319 3.29 0.61 16.99
C LEU A 319 2.37 -0.25 16.11
N GLY A 320 2.71 -0.38 14.84
CA GLY A 320 1.96 -1.17 13.88
C GLY A 320 2.85 -2.17 13.17
N VAL A 321 2.36 -3.39 12.96
CA VAL A 321 3.02 -4.38 12.10
C VAL A 321 2.16 -4.58 10.86
N GLY A 322 2.65 -4.13 9.72
CA GLY A 322 2.00 -4.37 8.43
C GLY A 322 2.47 -5.69 7.84
N ILE A 323 1.53 -6.55 7.43
CA ILE A 323 1.85 -7.79 6.73
C ILE A 323 1.77 -7.54 5.24
N ARG A 324 2.92 -7.47 4.58
CA ARG A 324 3.02 -7.20 3.15
C ARG A 324 2.73 -8.47 2.35
N PRO A 325 1.79 -8.45 1.40
CA PRO A 325 1.53 -9.57 0.51
C PRO A 325 2.53 -9.57 -0.65
N TYR A 326 3.45 -10.53 -0.66
CA TYR A 326 4.36 -10.76 -1.78
C TYR A 326 3.99 -12.06 -2.51
N PRO A 327 3.37 -11.98 -3.70
CA PRO A 327 3.37 -13.10 -4.62
C PRO A 327 4.81 -13.58 -4.87
N GLU A 328 5.01 -14.89 -5.03
CA GLU A 328 6.35 -15.50 -5.06
C GLU A 328 7.25 -14.98 -6.19
N ASP A 329 6.68 -14.65 -7.35
CA ASP A 329 7.40 -14.08 -8.49
C ASP A 329 7.69 -12.57 -8.36
N GLY A 330 7.24 -11.95 -7.27
CA GLY A 330 7.40 -10.52 -6.99
C GLY A 330 6.46 -9.59 -7.76
N MET A 331 5.56 -10.14 -8.58
CA MET A 331 4.60 -9.39 -9.40
C MET A 331 3.22 -9.34 -8.73
N SER A 332 2.27 -8.63 -9.33
CA SER A 332 0.90 -8.57 -8.83
C SER A 332 0.09 -9.77 -9.34
N LEU A 333 -0.61 -10.48 -8.46
CA LEU A 333 -1.59 -11.49 -8.83
C LEU A 333 -2.91 -10.80 -9.16
N VAL A 334 -3.26 -10.71 -10.44
CA VAL A 334 -4.42 -9.94 -10.93
C VAL A 334 -5.11 -10.71 -12.05
N GLY A 335 -6.42 -10.90 -11.94
CA GLY A 335 -7.24 -11.44 -13.04
C GLY A 335 -8.27 -12.49 -12.62
N PRO A 336 -8.93 -13.14 -13.59
CA PRO A 336 -9.85 -14.24 -13.34
C PRO A 336 -9.08 -15.47 -12.81
N LEU A 337 -9.72 -16.21 -11.91
CA LEU A 337 -9.17 -17.48 -11.42
C LEU A 337 -9.52 -18.63 -12.37
N PRO A 338 -8.52 -19.38 -12.88
CA PRO A 338 -8.77 -20.48 -13.81
C PRO A 338 -9.66 -21.55 -13.19
N GLY A 339 -10.70 -21.96 -13.92
CA GLY A 339 -11.64 -22.98 -13.47
C GLY A 339 -12.85 -22.46 -12.69
N SER A 340 -12.95 -21.14 -12.47
CA SER A 340 -14.17 -20.51 -11.93
C SER A 340 -14.56 -19.29 -12.75
N THR A 341 -15.69 -19.36 -13.44
CA THR A 341 -16.20 -18.25 -14.25
C THR A 341 -16.85 -17.24 -13.33
N GLY A 342 -16.30 -16.02 -13.30
CA GLY A 342 -16.79 -14.93 -12.46
C GLY A 342 -16.04 -14.73 -11.15
N LEU A 343 -15.09 -15.60 -10.80
CA LEU A 343 -14.20 -15.40 -9.66
C LEU A 343 -12.89 -14.72 -10.10
N HIS A 344 -12.54 -13.63 -9.45
CA HIS A 344 -11.39 -12.79 -9.76
C HIS A 344 -10.55 -12.52 -8.51
N VAL A 345 -9.29 -12.15 -8.70
CA VAL A 345 -8.37 -11.84 -7.60
C VAL A 345 -7.53 -10.60 -7.89
N ILE A 346 -7.25 -9.81 -6.85
CA ILE A 346 -6.14 -8.85 -6.82
C ILE A 346 -5.38 -9.05 -5.50
N ALA A 347 -4.12 -9.43 -5.59
CA ALA A 347 -3.18 -9.41 -4.48
C ALA A 347 -1.82 -8.85 -4.94
N THR A 348 -1.32 -7.82 -4.26
CA THR A 348 -0.12 -7.09 -4.72
C THR A 348 0.63 -6.44 -3.57
N HIS A 349 1.96 -6.50 -3.63
CA HIS A 349 2.84 -5.86 -2.65
C HIS A 349 2.72 -4.32 -2.67
N SER A 350 2.86 -3.70 -3.85
CA SER A 350 2.74 -2.25 -4.02
C SER A 350 1.27 -1.81 -4.00
N GLY A 351 0.46 -2.36 -3.07
CA GLY A 351 -0.99 -2.20 -3.04
C GLY A 351 -1.45 -0.76 -2.89
N VAL A 352 -0.68 0.10 -2.20
CA VAL A 352 -1.00 1.53 -2.14
C VAL A 352 -0.80 2.17 -3.52
N SER A 353 0.38 2.07 -4.14
CA SER A 353 0.63 2.66 -5.47
C SER A 353 -0.29 2.12 -6.57
N LEU A 354 -0.62 0.84 -6.50
CA LEU A 354 -1.32 0.13 -7.57
C LEU A 354 -2.84 0.05 -7.40
N ALA A 355 -3.39 0.42 -6.23
CA ALA A 355 -4.81 0.27 -5.94
C ALA A 355 -5.73 0.93 -6.99
N PRO A 356 -5.56 2.23 -7.36
CA PRO A 356 -6.44 2.84 -8.35
C PRO A 356 -6.37 2.18 -9.72
N ILE A 357 -5.16 1.91 -10.23
CA ILE A 357 -4.97 1.34 -11.57
C ILE A 357 -5.46 -0.10 -11.65
N LEU A 358 -5.16 -0.95 -10.66
CA LEU A 358 -5.63 -2.33 -10.65
C LEU A 358 -7.15 -2.40 -10.45
N GLY A 359 -7.71 -1.54 -9.59
CA GLY A 359 -9.16 -1.46 -9.41
C GLY A 359 -9.88 -1.04 -10.68
N SER A 360 -9.36 -0.05 -11.41
CA SER A 360 -9.93 0.41 -12.68
C SER A 360 -9.80 -0.61 -13.80
N LEU A 361 -8.63 -1.26 -13.95
CA LEU A 361 -8.43 -2.31 -14.95
C LEU A 361 -9.33 -3.53 -14.68
N MET A 362 -9.46 -3.93 -13.41
CA MET A 362 -10.36 -5.02 -13.05
C MET A 362 -11.83 -4.66 -13.28
N ALA A 363 -12.20 -3.40 -13.02
CA ALA A 363 -13.53 -2.92 -13.34
C ALA A 363 -13.79 -2.94 -14.86
N GLU A 364 -12.80 -2.56 -15.69
CA GLU A 364 -12.89 -2.73 -17.15
C GLU A 364 -13.12 -4.20 -17.51
N ALA A 365 -12.26 -5.09 -17.03
CA ALA A 365 -12.32 -6.52 -17.34
C ALA A 365 -13.64 -7.20 -16.94
N ILE A 366 -14.18 -6.86 -15.78
CA ILE A 366 -15.48 -7.38 -15.34
C ILE A 366 -16.61 -6.86 -16.23
N THR A 367 -16.54 -5.62 -16.71
CA THR A 367 -17.59 -5.03 -17.55
C THR A 367 -17.51 -5.37 -19.03
N SER A 368 -16.31 -5.54 -19.57
CA SER A 368 -16.06 -5.80 -21.00
C SER A 368 -15.90 -7.30 -21.30
N GLY A 369 -15.46 -8.09 -20.32
CA GLY A 369 -15.02 -9.47 -20.51
C GLY A 369 -13.57 -9.61 -21.01
N GLU A 370 -12.81 -8.51 -21.11
CA GLU A 370 -11.44 -8.47 -21.65
C GLU A 370 -10.47 -7.78 -20.67
N LEU A 371 -9.28 -8.37 -20.45
CA LEU A 371 -8.22 -7.85 -19.59
C LEU A 371 -7.15 -7.06 -20.36
#